data_AF-K9RPE7-F1
#
_entry.id   AF-K9RPE7-F1
#
_cell.length_a   1.000
_cell.length_b   1.000
_cell.length_c   1.000
_cell.angle_alpha   90.00
_cell.angle_beta   90.00
_cell.angle_gamma   90.00
#
_symmetry.space_group_name_H-M   'P 1'
#
loop_
_entity.id
_entity.type
_entity.pdbx_description
1 polymer ?
#
loop_
_entity_poly.entity_id
_entity_poly.type
_entity_poly.pdbx_seq_one_letter_code
_entity_poly.pdbx_strand_id
1 'polypeptide(L)'
;MLKSRSLRLNLGLTAGVLILIAVPLAMLREAEFSGADNQAQDAITALHPNYKPWTQPIFKPASSVESLLFAAQAAFGAGMIGYVMGWYRGRQEARTDASPSPMKNRNPN
;
A
#
# COMPACT_ATOMS: atom_id res chain seq x y z
N MET A 1 6.71 2.19 -29.54
CA MET A 1 7.20 0.88 -29.04
C MET A 1 7.97 0.93 -27.71
N LEU A 2 7.89 2.02 -26.90
CA LEU A 2 8.74 2.22 -25.71
C LEU A 2 8.04 2.04 -24.34
N LYS A 3 6.75 1.68 -24.30
CA LYS A 3 5.95 1.71 -23.05
C LYS A 3 6.16 0.51 -22.10
N SER A 4 6.59 -0.65 -22.60
CA SER A 4 6.66 -1.88 -21.78
C SER A 4 7.97 -2.03 -20.98
N ARG A 5 9.08 -1.46 -21.44
CA ARG A 5 10.38 -1.55 -20.75
C ARG A 5 10.40 -0.72 -19.46
N SER A 6 9.91 0.52 -19.51
CA SER A 6 9.81 1.38 -18.32
C SER A 6 8.79 0.86 -17.30
N LEU A 7 7.70 0.25 -17.78
CA LEU A 7 6.67 -0.30 -16.90
C LEU A 7 7.18 -1.52 -16.12
N ARG A 8 7.93 -2.43 -16.76
CA ARG A 8 8.57 -3.58 -16.08
C ARG A 8 9.62 -3.14 -15.07
N LEU A 9 10.41 -2.12 -15.42
CA LEU A 9 11.43 -1.58 -14.53
C LEU A 9 10.80 -0.90 -13.31
N ASN A 10 9.79 -0.05 -13.51
CA ASN A 10 9.06 0.59 -12.43
C ASN A 10 8.33 -0.44 -11.54
N LEU A 11 7.73 -1.48 -12.13
CA LEU A 11 7.10 -2.56 -11.38
C LEU A 11 8.11 -3.35 -10.53
N GLY A 12 9.31 -3.60 -11.09
CA GLY A 12 10.42 -4.23 -10.37
C GLY A 12 10.95 -3.36 -9.23
N LEU A 13 11.07 -2.05 -9.45
CA LEU A 13 11.47 -1.09 -8.40
C LEU A 13 10.42 -1.02 -7.29
N THR A 14 9.13 -0.94 -7.63
CA THR A 14 8.04 -0.96 -6.65
C THR A 14 8.03 -2.26 -5.85
N ALA A 15 8.19 -3.41 -6.51
CA ALA A 15 8.30 -4.69 -5.83
C ALA A 15 9.52 -4.74 -4.89
N GLY A 16 10.66 -4.20 -5.32
CA GLY A 16 11.86 -4.08 -4.49
C GLY A 16 11.63 -3.24 -3.22
N VAL A 17 10.96 -2.10 -3.34
CA VAL A 17 10.59 -1.26 -2.18
C VAL A 17 9.64 -2.00 -1.24
N LEU A 18 8.63 -2.70 -1.78
CA LEU A 18 7.71 -3.50 -0.97
C LEU A 18 8.42 -4.63 -0.23
N ILE A 19 9.39 -5.29 -0.86
CA ILE A 19 10.22 -6.33 -0.21
C ILE A 19 11.08 -5.73 0.90
N LEU A 20 11.73 -4.59 0.66
CA LEU A 20 12.54 -3.90 1.66
C LEU A 20 11.72 -3.49 2.89
N ILE A 21 10.43 -3.20 2.73
CA ILE A 21 9.50 -2.92 3.83
C ILE A 21 9.05 -4.22 4.50
N ALA A 22 8.62 -5.22 3.71
CA ALA A 22 8.00 -6.45 4.21
C ALA A 22 8.98 -7.40 4.92
N VAL A 23 10.24 -7.47 4.48
CA VAL A 23 11.26 -8.35 5.08
C VAL A 23 11.51 -8.05 6.56
N PRO A 24 11.83 -6.81 6.97
CA PRO A 24 12.00 -6.50 8.38
C PRO A 24 10.70 -6.68 9.18
N LEU A 25 9.53 -6.32 8.62
CA LEU A 25 8.23 -6.56 9.26
C LEU A 25 7.93 -8.05 9.49
N ALA A 26 8.38 -8.94 8.61
CA ALA A 26 8.18 -10.38 8.73
C ALA A 26 9.21 -11.06 9.66
N MET A 27 10.46 -10.58 9.66
CA MET A 27 11.53 -11.14 10.49
C MET A 27 11.50 -10.60 11.92
N LEU A 28 11.06 -9.36 12.12
CA LEU A 28 10.96 -8.70 13.42
C LEU A 28 9.49 -8.67 13.91
N ARG A 29 8.77 -9.79 13.79
CA ARG A 29 7.36 -9.90 14.23
C ARG A 29 7.13 -9.60 15.71
N GLU A 30 8.15 -9.82 16.54
CA GLU A 30 8.16 -9.53 17.98
C GLU A 30 8.77 -8.15 18.29
N ALA A 31 9.26 -7.40 17.29
CA ALA A 31 9.68 -6.04 17.53
C ALA A 31 8.44 -5.18 17.71
N GLU A 32 8.33 -4.59 18.89
CA GLU A 32 7.35 -3.57 19.16
C GLU A 32 7.69 -2.35 18.29
N PHE A 33 7.09 -2.29 17.10
CA PHE A 33 7.14 -1.11 16.21
C PHE A 33 6.27 0.01 16.81
N SER A 34 6.63 0.40 18.02
CA SER A 34 6.04 1.51 18.75
C SER A 34 6.53 2.81 18.12
N GLY A 35 5.64 3.79 18.01
CA GLY A 35 5.98 5.09 17.46
C GLY A 35 7.14 5.73 18.25
N ALA A 36 7.95 6.54 17.57
CA ALA A 36 9.09 7.23 18.18
C ALA A 36 8.69 8.07 19.43
N ASP A 37 7.42 8.51 19.50
CA ASP A 37 6.87 9.26 20.63
C ASP A 37 6.76 8.43 21.92
N ASN A 38 6.39 7.14 21.82
CA ASN A 38 6.31 6.24 22.96
C ASN A 38 7.71 5.90 23.50
N GLN A 39 8.68 5.61 22.61
CA GLN A 39 10.07 5.36 23.01
C GLN A 39 10.71 6.58 23.69
N ALA A 40 10.36 7.79 23.24
CA ALA A 40 10.79 9.02 23.89
C ALA A 40 10.16 9.20 25.28
N GLN A 41 8.87 8.90 25.47
CA GLN A 41 8.22 8.92 26.78
C GLN A 41 8.86 7.95 27.78
N ASP A 42 9.15 6.72 27.35
CA ASP A 42 9.75 5.69 28.19
C ASP A 42 11.18 6.07 28.61
N ALA A 43 11.98 6.58 27.67
CA ALA A 43 13.34 7.05 27.95
C ALA A 43 13.37 8.25 28.92
N ILE A 44 12.46 9.21 28.75
CA ILE A 44 12.36 10.39 29.63
C ILE A 44 11.92 9.98 31.05
N THR A 45 10.99 9.04 31.16
CA THR A 45 10.48 8.53 32.45
C THR A 45 11.54 7.72 33.19
N ALA A 46 12.38 6.96 32.47
CA ALA A 46 13.47 6.18 33.04
C ALA A 46 14.65 7.05 33.53
N LEU A 47 14.98 8.12 32.81
CA LEU A 47 16.12 8.99 33.14
C LEU A 47 15.80 10.01 34.23
N HIS A 48 14.55 10.47 34.35
CA HIS A 48 14.12 11.41 35.37
C HIS A 48 12.72 11.05 35.91
N PRO A 49 12.62 10.25 36.99
CA PRO A 49 11.32 9.86 37.57
C PRO A 49 10.49 11.03 38.12
N ASN A 50 11.10 12.20 38.32
CA ASN A 50 10.43 13.44 38.74
C ASN A 50 10.22 14.44 37.58
N TYR A 51 10.39 14.03 36.32
CA TYR A 51 10.21 14.91 35.17
C TYR A 51 8.75 15.33 35.04
N LYS A 52 8.45 16.59 35.36
CA LYS A 52 7.16 17.20 35.06
C LYS A 52 7.18 17.69 33.60
N PRO A 53 6.29 17.20 32.72
CA PRO A 53 6.17 17.73 31.37
C PRO A 53 5.94 19.24 31.43
N TRP A 54 6.82 20.00 30.76
CA TRP A 54 6.75 21.47 30.68
C TRP A 54 5.59 21.94 29.78
N THR A 55 4.99 21.01 29.04
CA THR A 55 3.73 21.15 28.31
C THR A 55 2.99 19.82 28.38
N GLN A 56 1.74 19.83 28.84
CA GLN A 56 0.86 18.66 28.67
C GLN A 56 0.27 18.72 27.26
N PRO A 57 0.24 17.61 26.48
CA PRO A 57 -0.48 17.59 25.22
C PRO A 57 -1.94 17.94 25.52
N ILE A 58 -2.41 19.08 25.00
CA ILE A 58 -3.81 19.53 25.12
C ILE A 58 -4.76 18.45 24.55
N PHE A 59 -4.23 17.62 23.66
CA PHE A 59 -4.87 16.46 23.08
C PHE A 59 -3.85 15.34 22.92
N LYS A 60 -4.07 14.19 23.57
CA LYS A 60 -3.33 12.95 23.31
C LYS A 60 -4.19 12.14 22.32
N PRO A 61 -3.83 12.05 21.02
CA PRO A 61 -4.61 11.22 20.11
C PRO A 61 -4.58 9.79 20.64
N ALA A 62 -5.75 9.20 20.85
CA ALA A 62 -5.81 7.77 21.15
C ALA A 62 -5.16 7.02 19.99
N SER A 63 -4.26 6.07 20.28
CA SER A 63 -3.58 5.25 19.26
C SER A 63 -4.57 4.63 18.26
N SER A 64 -5.82 4.41 18.68
CA SER A 64 -6.94 4.00 17.83
C SER A 64 -7.18 4.89 16.61
N VAL A 65 -6.96 6.20 16.72
CA VAL A 65 -7.17 7.17 15.63
C VAL A 65 -6.03 7.11 14.61
N GLU A 66 -4.79 6.89 15.05
CA GLU A 66 -3.65 6.68 14.13
C GLU A 66 -3.84 5.41 13.30
N SER A 67 -4.22 4.30 13.95
CA SER A 67 -4.52 3.06 13.24
C SER A 67 -5.69 3.21 12.28
N LEU A 68 -6.71 4.01 12.63
CA LEU A 68 -7.86 4.26 11.78
C LEU A 68 -7.49 5.09 10.54
N LEU A 69 -6.68 6.14 10.71
CA LEU A 69 -6.15 6.93 9.59
C LEU A 69 -5.29 6.07 8.66
N PHE A 70 -4.41 5.24 9.21
CA PHE A 70 -3.58 4.34 8.41
C PHE A 70 -4.41 3.30 7.65
N ALA A 71 -5.42 2.70 8.30
CA ALA A 71 -6.35 1.78 7.66
C ALA A 71 -7.16 2.47 6.55
N ALA A 72 -7.59 3.71 6.75
CA ALA A 72 -8.30 4.50 5.74
C ALA A 72 -7.40 4.81 4.52
N GLN A 73 -6.15 5.21 4.76
CA GLN A 73 -5.17 5.42 3.69
C GLN A 73 -4.88 4.14 2.92
N ALA A 74 -4.75 3.01 3.62
CA ALA A 74 -4.55 1.70 3.01
C ALA A 74 -5.77 1.26 2.17
N ALA A 75 -6.98 1.43 2.69
CA ALA A 75 -8.22 1.12 1.97
C ALA A 75 -8.37 1.97 0.70
N PHE A 76 -8.05 3.27 0.78
CA PHE A 76 -8.07 4.16 -0.37
C PHE A 76 -7.03 3.76 -1.43
N GLY A 77 -5.79 3.49 -0.99
CA GLY A 77 -4.73 3.02 -1.88
C GLY A 77 -5.08 1.70 -2.58
N ALA A 78 -5.60 0.72 -1.84
CA ALA A 78 -6.05 -0.55 -2.38
C ALA A 78 -7.22 -0.38 -3.37
N GLY A 79 -8.18 0.49 -3.04
CA GLY A 79 -9.31 0.82 -3.92
C GLY A 79 -8.87 1.42 -5.25
N MET A 80 -7.92 2.37 -5.22
CA MET A 80 -7.38 2.98 -6.44
C MET A 80 -6.65 1.96 -7.33
N ILE A 81 -5.80 1.11 -6.73
CA ILE A 81 -5.08 0.05 -7.46
C ILE A 81 -6.08 -0.95 -8.07
N GLY A 82 -7.09 -1.36 -7.29
CA GLY A 82 -8.16 -2.25 -7.75
C GLY A 82 -8.96 -1.68 -8.93
N TYR A 83 -9.35 -0.40 -8.85
CA TYR A 83 -10.06 0.29 -9.93
C TYR A 83 -9.25 0.33 -11.22
N VAL A 84 -7.97 0.68 -11.14
CA VAL A 84 -7.08 0.74 -12.31
C VAL A 84 -6.92 -0.64 -12.93
N MET A 85 -6.66 -1.68 -12.14
CA MET A 85 -6.55 -3.06 -12.64
C MET A 85 -7.85 -3.54 -13.30
N GLY A 86 -9.01 -3.26 -12.68
CA GLY A 86 -10.31 -3.62 -13.23
C GLY A 86 -10.59 -2.92 -14.56
N TRP A 87 -10.31 -1.62 -14.66
CA TRP A 87 -10.49 -0.85 -15.89
C TRP A 87 -9.61 -1.35 -17.05
N TYR A 88 -8.36 -1.69 -16.77
CA TYR A 88 -7.46 -2.27 -17.78
C TYR A 88 -7.91 -3.66 -18.25
N ARG A 89 -8.52 -4.45 -17.37
CA ARG A 89 -9.04 -5.78 -17.70
C ARG A 89 -10.31 -5.69 -18.55
N GLY A 90 -11.27 -4.84 -18.18
CA GLY A 90 -12.49 -4.62 -18.97
C GLY A 90 -12.21 -4.07 -20.38
N ARG A 91 -11.17 -3.23 -20.54
CA ARG A 91 -10.73 -2.78 -21.87
C ARG A 91 -10.13 -3.88 -22.76
N GLN A 92 -9.54 -4.92 -22.17
CA GLN A 92 -8.99 -6.05 -22.93
C GLN A 92 -10.09 -7.00 -23.38
N GLU A 93 -11.07 -7.26 -22.51
CA GLU A 93 -12.27 -8.06 -22.83
C GLU A 93 -13.06 -7.39 -23.96
N ALA A 94 -13.34 -6.09 -23.86
CA ALA A 94 -14.04 -5.34 -24.92
C ALA A 94 -13.30 -5.30 -26.28
N ARG A 95 -11.96 -5.43 -26.28
CA ARG A 95 -11.16 -5.53 -27.52
C ARG A 95 -11.16 -6.93 -28.12
N THR A 96 -11.31 -7.95 -27.28
CA THR A 96 -11.36 -9.36 -27.70
C THR A 96 -12.72 -9.65 -28.32
N ASP A 97 -13.80 -9.10 -27.75
CA ASP A 97 -15.17 -9.23 -28.28
C ASP A 97 -15.40 -8.41 -29.56
N ALA A 98 -14.64 -7.33 -29.77
CA ALA A 98 -14.67 -6.53 -30.99
C ALA A 98 -13.87 -7.13 -32.16
N SER A 99 -13.21 -8.29 -31.97
CA SER A 99 -12.57 -8.99 -33.07
C SER A 99 -13.67 -9.62 -33.94
N PRO A 100 -13.82 -9.23 -35.23
CA PRO A 100 -14.87 -9.77 -36.06
C PRO A 100 -14.62 -11.27 -36.22
N SER A 101 -15.56 -12.08 -35.72
CA SER A 101 -15.57 -13.53 -35.95
C SER A 101 -15.25 -13.79 -37.43
N PRO A 102 -14.26 -14.65 -37.75
CA PRO A 102 -13.99 -14.99 -39.14
C PRO A 102 -15.29 -15.53 -39.72
N MET A 103 -15.85 -14.80 -40.69
CA MET A 103 -17.09 -15.19 -41.36
C MET A 103 -16.90 -16.63 -41.83
N LYS A 104 -17.63 -17.55 -41.21
CA LYS A 104 -17.65 -18.96 -41.57
C LYS A 104 -18.09 -19.03 -43.03
N ASN A 105 -17.13 -19.29 -43.92
CA ASN A 105 -17.35 -19.50 -45.34
C ASN A 105 -18.35 -20.66 -45.50
N ARG A 106 -19.62 -20.32 -45.74
CA ARG A 106 -20.60 -21.27 -46.28
C ARG A 106 -20.28 -21.40 -47.77
N ASN A 107 -19.49 -22.41 -48.11
CA ASN A 107 -19.36 -22.90 -49.47
C ASN A 107 -20.41 -24.01 -49.68
N PRO A 108 -21.48 -23.80 -50.46
CA PRO A 108 -22.36 -24.86 -50.91
C PRO A 108 -21.82 -25.43 -52.22
N ASN A 109 -20.95 -26.43 -52.12
CA ASN A 109 -20.69 -27.37 -53.22
C ASN A 109 -21.13 -28.76 -52.78
#